data_AF-A0A1I8AKL2-F1
#
_entry.id   AF-A0A1I8AKL2-F1
#
_cell.length_a   1.000
_cell.length_b   1.000
_cell.length_c   1.000
_cell.angle_alpha   90.00
_cell.angle_beta   90.00
_cell.angle_gamma   90.00
#
_symmetry.space_group_name_H-M   'P 1'
#
loop_
_entity.id
_entity.type
_entity.pdbx_description
1 polymer ?
#
loop_
_entity_poly.entity_id
_entity_poly.type
_entity_poly.pdbx_seq_one_letter_code
_entity_poly.pdbx_strand_id
1 'polypeptide(L)'
;AYYLEGKKIDCSARELCSQVLFTCYMGTENSSALTKNMSTGLAGDIGATHSTAVMNGVVNSYLNLCNSVHDYVPSFTRDDPREGLACQNIQARSRMVAAYLLAQNAIL
;
A
#
# COMPACT_ATOMS: atom_id res chain seq x y z
N ALA A 1 -33.81 2.79 8.08
CA ALA A 1 -32.91 1.68 8.46
C ALA A 1 -31.84 1.55 7.38
N TYR A 2 -30.59 1.25 7.75
CA TYR A 2 -29.50 1.09 6.80
C TYR A 2 -29.36 -0.37 6.36
N TYR A 3 -28.92 -0.60 5.12
CA TYR A 3 -28.76 -1.91 4.52
C TYR A 3 -27.40 -2.01 3.83
N LEU A 4 -26.78 -3.19 3.88
CA LEU A 4 -25.56 -3.55 3.16
C LEU A 4 -25.84 -4.85 2.40
N GLU A 5 -25.62 -4.87 1.08
CA GLU A 5 -25.90 -6.03 0.22
C GLU A 5 -27.32 -6.61 0.40
N GLY A 6 -28.31 -5.75 0.62
CA GLY A 6 -29.70 -6.15 0.84
C GLY A 6 -30.02 -6.70 2.24
N LYS A 7 -29.03 -6.84 3.14
CA LYS A 7 -29.23 -7.20 4.55
C LYS A 7 -29.35 -5.96 5.42
N LYS A 8 -30.29 -5.98 6.37
CA LYS A 8 -30.43 -4.90 7.35
C LYS A 8 -29.19 -4.88 8.25
N ILE A 9 -28.61 -3.71 8.47
CA ILE A 9 -27.48 -3.55 9.38
C ILE A 9 -28.01 -3.60 10.82
N ASP A 10 -27.57 -4.60 11.58
CA ASP A 10 -27.92 -4.85 12.99
C ASP A 10 -26.69 -5.00 13.90
N CYS A 11 -25.48 -4.81 13.37
CA CYS A 11 -24.22 -4.88 14.09
C CYS A 11 -23.71 -3.51 14.59
N SER A 12 -22.63 -3.52 15.37
CA SER A 12 -21.93 -2.31 15.81
C SER A 12 -21.22 -1.60 14.65
N ALA A 13 -20.97 -0.30 14.80
CA ALA A 13 -20.24 0.48 13.78
C ALA A 13 -18.85 -0.11 13.46
N ARG A 14 -18.20 -0.69 14.46
CA ARG A 14 -16.90 -1.35 14.32
C ARG A 14 -16.99 -2.64 13.49
N GLU A 15 -18.02 -3.45 13.71
CA GLU A 15 -18.28 -4.67 12.93
C GLU A 15 -18.75 -4.35 11.51
N LEU A 16 -19.43 -3.23 11.30
CA LEU A 16 -19.75 -2.75 9.97
C LEU A 16 -18.47 -2.31 9.23
N CYS A 17 -17.59 -1.58 9.91
CA CYS A 17 -16.33 -1.06 9.35
C CYS A 17 -15.44 -2.17 8.79
N SER A 18 -15.35 -3.31 9.46
CA SER A 18 -14.55 -4.45 8.98
C SER A 18 -15.06 -5.04 7.66
N GLN A 19 -16.34 -4.86 7.35
CA GLN A 19 -16.97 -5.36 6.13
C GLN A 19 -16.86 -4.38 4.96
N VAL A 20 -16.75 -3.08 5.23
CA VAL A 20 -16.83 -2.04 4.18
C VAL A 20 -15.53 -1.28 3.95
N LEU A 21 -14.61 -1.29 4.92
CA LEU A 21 -13.35 -0.55 4.83
C LEU A 21 -12.15 -1.49 4.95
N PHE A 22 -11.43 -1.60 3.85
CA PHE A 22 -10.17 -2.32 3.74
C PHE A 22 -9.03 -1.32 3.66
N THR A 23 -8.08 -1.45 4.56
CA THR A 23 -6.89 -0.59 4.61
C THR A 23 -5.64 -1.42 4.34
N CYS A 24 -4.68 -0.84 3.63
CA CYS A 24 -3.42 -1.50 3.32
C CYS A 24 -2.24 -0.56 3.54
N TYR A 25 -1.33 -0.93 4.44
CA TYR A 25 -0.05 -0.23 4.60
C TYR A 25 1.00 -0.84 3.67
N MET A 26 1.55 -0.04 2.76
CA MET A 26 2.52 -0.49 1.75
C MET A 26 3.90 0.14 1.99
N GLY A 27 4.69 -0.50 2.85
CA GLY A 27 6.00 -0.01 3.28
C GLY A 27 7.14 -0.39 2.34
N THR A 28 8.20 0.40 2.37
CA THR A 28 9.51 0.10 1.78
C THR A 28 10.59 0.09 2.87
N GLU A 29 11.83 -0.22 2.53
CA GLU A 29 12.99 -0.05 3.42
C GLU A 29 13.14 1.37 3.98
N ASN A 30 12.69 2.37 3.22
CA ASN A 30 12.68 3.79 3.63
C ASN A 30 11.49 4.15 4.54
N SER A 31 10.62 3.20 4.87
CA SER A 31 9.44 3.44 5.72
C SER A 31 9.75 3.10 7.17
N SER A 32 9.29 3.95 8.10
CA SER A 32 9.57 3.77 9.53
C SER A 32 8.60 2.78 10.20
N ALA A 33 9.05 2.19 11.31
CA ALA A 33 8.17 1.40 12.18
C ALA A 33 7.05 2.26 12.78
N LEU A 34 7.29 3.56 13.01
CA LEU A 34 6.31 4.50 13.54
C LEU A 34 5.09 4.61 12.63
N THR A 35 5.29 4.87 11.33
CA THR A 35 4.18 5.02 10.38
C THR A 35 3.41 3.72 10.18
N LYS A 36 4.10 2.57 10.21
CA LYS A 36 3.45 1.25 10.20
C LYS A 36 2.54 1.08 11.41
N ASN A 37 3.08 1.29 12.61
CA ASN A 37 2.33 1.10 13.85
C ASN A 37 1.16 2.07 13.97
N MET A 38 1.31 3.33 13.54
CA MET A 38 0.21 4.30 13.48
C MET A 38 -0.93 3.81 12.57
N SER A 39 -0.59 3.28 11.38
CA SER A 39 -1.61 2.77 10.45
C SER A 39 -2.35 1.55 10.99
N THR A 40 -1.64 0.63 11.64
CA THR A 40 -2.22 -0.55 12.28
C THR A 40 -3.08 -0.15 13.48
N GLY A 41 -2.62 0.78 14.31
CA GLY A 41 -3.36 1.31 15.45
C GLY A 41 -4.66 1.97 15.01
N LEU A 42 -4.60 2.88 14.03
CA LEU A 42 -5.80 3.57 13.52
C LEU A 42 -6.83 2.62 12.92
N ALA A 43 -6.39 1.65 12.10
CA ALA A 43 -7.30 0.64 11.57
C ALA A 43 -7.90 -0.22 12.69
N GLY A 44 -7.08 -0.53 13.69
CA GLY A 44 -7.48 -1.17 14.93
C GLY A 44 -8.50 -0.35 15.73
N ASP A 45 -8.41 0.96 15.80
CA ASP A 45 -9.35 1.80 16.56
C ASP A 45 -10.72 1.86 15.89
N ILE A 46 -10.76 1.94 14.56
CA ILE A 46 -12.02 2.02 13.79
C ILE A 46 -12.63 0.66 13.44
N GLY A 47 -11.88 -0.43 13.60
CA GLY A 47 -12.33 -1.79 13.25
C GLY A 47 -12.23 -2.13 11.76
N ALA A 48 -11.39 -1.44 11.00
CA ALA A 48 -11.20 -1.72 9.58
C ALA A 48 -10.42 -3.03 9.38
N THR A 49 -10.67 -3.71 8.25
CA THR A 49 -9.84 -4.85 7.85
C THR A 49 -8.50 -4.33 7.34
N HIS A 50 -7.40 -4.68 8.02
CA HIS A 50 -6.07 -4.11 7.77
C HIS A 50 -5.08 -5.13 7.24
N SER A 51 -4.38 -4.76 6.17
CA SER A 51 -3.29 -5.54 5.57
C SER A 51 -1.98 -4.75 5.57
N THR A 52 -0.85 -5.45 5.59
CA THR A 52 0.47 -4.83 5.42
C THR A 52 1.25 -5.52 4.31
N ALA A 53 1.85 -4.76 3.41
CA ALA A 53 2.65 -5.26 2.30
C ALA A 53 4.05 -4.62 2.30
N VAL A 54 5.06 -5.41 1.90
CA VAL A 54 6.45 -4.96 1.72
C VAL A 54 6.73 -4.77 0.23
N MET A 55 6.97 -3.53 -0.19
CA MET A 55 7.09 -3.15 -1.60
C MET A 55 8.50 -3.30 -2.18
N ASN A 56 9.51 -3.61 -1.36
CA ASN A 56 10.91 -3.66 -1.78
C ASN A 56 11.14 -4.60 -2.97
N GLY A 57 10.53 -5.79 -2.97
CA GLY A 57 10.68 -6.74 -4.08
C GLY A 57 10.14 -6.17 -5.41
N VAL A 58 8.98 -5.50 -5.37
CA VAL A 58 8.36 -4.90 -6.56
C VAL A 58 9.21 -3.73 -7.08
N VAL A 59 9.65 -2.85 -6.18
CA VAL A 59 10.49 -1.70 -6.53
C VAL A 59 11.84 -2.15 -7.10
N ASN A 60 12.50 -3.12 -6.46
CA ASN A 60 13.79 -3.65 -6.92
C ASN A 60 13.67 -4.32 -8.29
N SER A 61 12.53 -4.95 -8.60
CA SER A 61 12.28 -5.54 -9.92
C SER A 61 12.31 -4.47 -11.02
N TYR A 62 11.69 -3.30 -10.79
CA TYR A 62 11.74 -2.18 -11.73
C TYR A 62 13.13 -1.54 -11.83
N LEU A 63 13.87 -1.44 -10.72
CA LEU A 63 15.24 -0.93 -10.74
C LEU A 63 16.19 -1.87 -11.51
N ASN A 64 16.05 -3.18 -11.32
CA ASN A 64 16.81 -4.18 -12.06
C ASN A 64 16.48 -4.16 -13.56
N LEU A 65 15.22 -3.92 -13.92
CA LEU A 65 14.83 -3.71 -15.32
C LEU A 65 15.58 -2.50 -15.91
N CYS A 66 15.63 -1.37 -15.20
CA CYS A 66 16.38 -0.19 -15.65
C CYS A 66 17.86 -0.52 -15.89
N ASN A 67 18.49 -1.26 -14.96
CA ASN A 67 19.87 -1.70 -15.11
C ASN A 67 20.08 -2.59 -16.34
N SER A 68 19.15 -3.52 -16.60
CA SER A 68 19.27 -4.42 -17.74
C SER A 68 19.19 -3.72 -19.10
N VAL A 69 18.54 -2.55 -19.17
CA VAL A 69 18.34 -1.79 -20.42
C VAL A 69 19.38 -0.68 -20.59
N HIS A 70 19.76 -0.03 -19.50
CA HIS A 70 20.58 1.18 -19.51
C HIS A 70 21.93 1.05 -18.79
N ASP A 71 22.25 -0.13 -18.24
CA ASP A 71 23.44 -0.39 -17.39
C ASP A 71 23.58 0.62 -16.24
N TYR A 72 22.43 0.99 -15.69
CA TYR A 72 22.31 2.08 -14.73
C TYR A 72 21.11 1.88 -13.80
N VAL A 73 21.31 2.17 -12.51
CA VAL A 73 20.29 2.11 -11.45
C VAL A 73 20.12 3.50 -10.82
N PRO A 74 18.91 4.09 -10.86
CA PRO A 74 18.60 5.32 -10.15
C PRO A 74 18.83 5.21 -8.64
N SER A 75 19.43 6.25 -8.04
CA SER A 75 19.70 6.31 -6.60
C SER A 75 19.15 7.57 -5.94
N PHE A 76 18.78 7.45 -4.66
CA PHE A 76 18.48 8.59 -3.80
C PHE A 76 19.72 9.38 -3.36
N THR A 77 20.91 8.80 -3.46
CA THR A 77 22.15 9.36 -2.92
C THR A 77 23.00 10.10 -3.95
N ARG A 78 22.58 10.10 -5.23
CA ARG A 78 23.31 10.74 -6.32
C ARG A 78 22.86 12.19 -6.48
N ASP A 79 23.75 13.02 -7.03
CA ASP A 79 23.54 14.47 -7.16
C ASP A 79 22.43 14.84 -8.15
N ASP A 80 22.15 13.98 -9.14
CA ASP A 80 21.11 14.25 -10.13
C ASP A 80 19.70 14.06 -9.51
N PRO A 81 18.90 15.14 -9.35
CA PRO A 81 17.59 15.06 -8.71
C PRO A 81 16.59 14.21 -9.49
N ARG A 82 16.83 13.97 -10.79
CA ARG A 82 15.96 13.12 -11.62
C ARG A 82 15.95 11.68 -11.13
N GLU A 83 17.05 11.22 -10.55
CA GLU A 83 17.18 9.84 -10.05
C GLU A 83 16.30 9.60 -8.82
N GLY A 84 16.38 10.50 -7.84
CA GLY A 84 15.53 10.45 -6.66
C GLY A 84 14.05 10.55 -7.01
N LEU A 85 13.70 11.42 -7.98
CA LEU A 85 12.34 11.51 -8.50
C LEU A 85 11.89 10.21 -9.19
N ALA A 86 12.76 9.55 -9.96
CA ALA A 86 12.46 8.27 -10.58
C ALA A 86 12.18 7.19 -9.51
N CYS A 87 13.00 7.10 -8.46
CA CYS A 87 12.79 6.17 -7.36
C CYS A 87 11.46 6.43 -6.62
N GLN A 88 11.12 7.69 -6.32
CA GLN A 88 9.85 8.06 -5.70
C GLN A 88 8.66 7.70 -6.60
N ASN A 89 8.79 7.98 -7.90
CA ASN A 89 7.76 7.70 -8.89
C ASN A 89 7.46 6.21 -9.01
N ILE A 90 8.49 5.36 -9.03
CA ILE A 90 8.33 3.90 -9.07
C ILE A 90 7.69 3.40 -7.77
N GLN A 91 8.12 3.88 -6.61
CA GLN A 91 7.48 3.53 -5.34
C GLN A 91 5.99 3.91 -5.32
N ALA A 92 5.63 5.13 -5.73
CA ALA A 92 4.25 5.60 -5.73
C ALA A 92 3.36 4.82 -6.72
N ARG A 93 3.83 4.64 -7.97
CA ARG A 93 3.07 3.93 -9.01
C ARG A 93 2.90 2.45 -8.70
N SER A 94 3.93 1.81 -8.11
CA SER A 94 3.84 0.41 -7.70
C SER A 94 2.78 0.19 -6.61
N ARG A 95 2.63 1.14 -5.67
CA ARG A 95 1.57 1.08 -4.66
C ARG A 95 0.18 1.19 -5.28
N MET A 96 0.01 2.04 -6.29
CA MET A 96 -1.26 2.15 -7.01
C MET A 96 -1.63 0.82 -7.68
N VAL A 97 -0.71 0.20 -8.43
CA VAL A 97 -0.95 -1.09 -9.09
C VAL A 97 -1.27 -2.18 -8.06
N ALA A 98 -0.48 -2.27 -6.98
CA ALA A 98 -0.73 -3.23 -5.90
C ALA A 98 -2.09 -3.02 -5.23
N ALA A 99 -2.52 -1.77 -5.03
CA ALA A 99 -3.81 -1.46 -4.44
C ALA A 99 -4.97 -1.96 -5.30
N TYR A 100 -4.92 -1.75 -6.62
CA TYR A 100 -5.94 -2.27 -7.53
C TYR A 100 -5.96 -3.79 -7.57
N LEU A 101 -4.79 -4.43 -7.61
CA LEU A 101 -4.69 -5.89 -7.58
C LEU A 101 -5.31 -6.47 -6.32
N LEU A 102 -4.94 -5.92 -5.15
CA LEU A 102 -5.50 -6.37 -3.88
C LEU A 102 -6.99 -6.08 -3.80
N ALA A 103 -7.46 -4.90 -4.20
CA ALA A 103 -8.89 -4.57 -4.19
C ALA A 103 -9.73 -5.54 -5.03
N GLN A 104 -9.22 -5.97 -6.19
CA GLN A 104 -9.90 -6.94 -7.05
C GLN A 104 -9.95 -8.36 -6.47
N ASN A 105 -9.04 -8.71 -5.55
CA ASN A 105 -8.92 -10.07 -5.00
C ASN A 105 -9.25 -10.16 -3.50
N ALA A 106 -9.39 -9.04 -2.80
CA ALA A 106 -9.74 -8.98 -1.38
C ALA A 106 -11.26 -9.06 -1.12
N ILE A 107 -12.08 -9.00 -2.18
CA ILE A 107 -13.55 -9.07 -2.13
C ILE A 107 -14.05 -10.49 -2.55
N LEU A 108 -13.18 -11.50 -2.52
CA LEU A 108 -13.56 -12.92 -2.60
C LEU A 108 -13.35 -13.59 -1.24
#